data_AF-A0A6A0A8H0-F1
#
_entry.id   AF-A0A6A0A8H0-F1
#
_cell.length_a   1.000
_cell.length_b   1.000
_cell.length_c   1.000
_cell.angle_alpha   90.00
_cell.angle_beta   90.00
_cell.angle_gamma   90.00
#
_symmetry.space_group_name_H-M   'P 1'
#
loop_
_entity.id
_entity.type
_entity.pdbx_description
1 polymer ?
#
loop_
_entity_poly.entity_id
_entity_poly.type
_entity_poly.pdbx_seq_one_letter_code
_entity_poly.pdbx_strand_id
1 'polypeptide(L)' 'TDAAINPGNSGGILMNNQGKVIGINTAIADPTGKGSSSGVGFAIPISDVKILQQLGVQGVLILD' A
#
# COMPACT_ATOMS: atom_id res chain seq x y z
N THR A 1 -1.85 -11.75 -2.61
CA THR A 1 -0.54 -11.07 -2.57
C THR A 1 0.20 -11.65 -1.40
N ASP A 2 1.41 -12.17 -1.61
CA ASP A 2 2.25 -12.76 -0.55
C ASP A 2 3.43 -11.83 -0.25
N ALA A 3 3.15 -10.53 -0.19
CA ALA A 3 4.10 -9.54 0.24
C ALA A 3 3.91 -9.37 1.75
N ALA A 4 4.91 -9.75 2.54
CA ALA A 4 4.94 -9.41 3.96
C ALA A 4 4.91 -7.88 4.07
N ILE A 5 3.77 -7.35 4.50
CA ILE A 5 3.61 -5.93 4.79
C ILE A 5 4.08 -5.76 6.23
N ASN A 6 5.16 -5.00 6.43
CA ASN A 6 5.77 -4.69 7.72
C ASN A 6 5.81 -3.15 7.92
N PRO A 7 5.99 -2.65 9.14
CA PRO A 7 6.33 -1.24 9.33
C PRO A 7 7.60 -0.90 8.53
N GLY A 8 7.55 0.12 7.67
CA GLY A 8 8.69 0.57 6.85
C GLY A 8 8.61 0.26 5.35
N ASN A 9 7.65 -0.55 4.88
CA ASN A 9 7.35 -0.71 3.44
C ASN A 9 6.08 0.02 2.97
N SER A 10 5.44 0.81 3.83
CA SER A 10 4.37 1.74 3.47
C SER A 10 4.85 2.73 2.39
N GLY A 11 4.02 2.97 1.38
CA GLY A 11 4.36 3.77 0.20
C GLY A 11 5.00 2.98 -0.95
N GLY A 12 5.38 1.72 -0.73
CA GLY A 12 5.91 0.83 -1.77
C GLY A 12 4.84 0.29 -2.73
N ILE A 13 5.25 -0.08 -3.95
CA ILE A 13 4.36 -0.67 -4.95
C ILE A 13 4.07 -2.15 -4.66
N LEU A 14 2.82 -2.56 -4.91
CA LEU A 14 2.42 -3.95 -5.01
C LEU A 14 2.34 -4.36 -6.46
N MET A 15 2.92 -5.51 -6.78
CA MET A 15 3.03 -6.02 -8.14
C MET A 15 2.50 -7.45 -8.22
N ASN A 16 1.85 -7.81 -9.32
CA ASN A 16 1.46 -9.20 -9.58
C ASN A 16 2.60 -10.00 -10.23
N ASN A 17 2.42 -11.31 -10.40
CA ASN A 17 3.44 -12.20 -10.98
C ASN A 17 3.82 -11.89 -12.45
N GLN A 18 3.09 -10.98 -13.10
CA GLN A 18 3.38 -10.53 -14.46
C GLN A 18 4.14 -9.20 -14.49
N GLY A 19 4.55 -8.69 -13.33
CA GLY A 19 5.23 -7.40 -13.26
C GLY A 19 4.28 -6.19 -13.28
N LYS A 20 2.96 -6.36 -13.14
CA LYS A 20 2.00 -5.24 -13.19
C LYS A 20 1.77 -4.66 -11.81
N VAL A 21 1.87 -3.34 -11.68
CA VAL A 21 1.49 -2.61 -10.46
C VAL A 21 -0.02 -2.74 -10.25
N ILE A 22 -0.41 -3.19 -9.05
CA ILE A 22 -1.81 -3.40 -8.65
C ILE A 22 -2.23 -2.53 -7.47
N GLY A 23 -1.29 -1.92 -6.75
CA GLY A 23 -1.61 -1.00 -5.66
C GLY A 23 -0.37 -0.40 -4.99
N ILE A 24 -0.61 0.39 -3.95
CA ILE A 24 0.41 0.97 -3.07
C ILE A 24 0.15 0.43 -1.67
N ASN A 25 1.16 -0.16 -1.04
CA ASN A 25 1.08 -0.59 0.34
C ASN A 25 0.85 0.61 1.27
N THR A 26 -0.11 0.52 2.18
CA THR A 26 -0.42 1.65 3.08
C THR A 26 -0.18 1.43 4.55
N ALA A 27 -0.67 0.34 5.13
CA ALA A 27 -0.52 0.06 6.55
C ALA A 27 -0.87 -1.40 6.86
N ILE A 28 -0.53 -1.84 8.07
CA ILE A 28 -0.96 -3.13 8.64
C ILE A 28 -1.94 -2.81 9.75
N ALA A 29 -3.00 -3.60 9.86
CA ALA A 29 -3.72 -3.61 11.12
C ALA A 29 -2.85 -4.31 12.17
N ASP A 30 -2.31 -3.55 13.11
CA ASP A 30 -1.74 -4.08 14.35
C ASP A 30 -2.77 -3.89 15.49
N PRO A 31 -3.70 -4.85 15.68
CA PRO A 31 -4.68 -4.78 16.75
C PRO A 31 -4.06 -4.85 18.16
N THR A 32 -2.77 -5.18 18.28
CA THR A 32 -2.07 -5.33 19.56
C THR A 32 -1.20 -4.12 19.92
N GLY A 33 -0.83 -3.29 18.95
CA GLY A 33 0.10 -2.17 19.12
C GLY A 33 1.53 -2.57 19.47
N LYS A 34 1.89 -3.86 19.33
CA LYS A 34 3.21 -4.41 19.70
C LYS A 34 4.15 -4.58 18.51
N GLY A 35 3.80 -4.03 17.35
CA GLY A 35 4.51 -4.25 16.08
C GLY A 35 4.32 -5.66 15.51
N SER A 36 3.33 -6.41 16.00
CA SER A 36 3.05 -7.76 15.55
C SER A 36 2.03 -7.71 14.40
N SER A 37 2.51 -7.82 13.16
CA SER A 37 1.65 -7.97 12.00
C SER A 37 0.82 -9.25 12.14
N SER A 38 -0.51 -9.12 12.16
CA SER A 38 -1.41 -10.28 12.09
C SER A 38 -1.46 -10.92 10.69
N GLY A 39 -0.58 -10.48 9.78
CA GLY A 39 -0.50 -10.95 8.39
C GLY A 39 -1.48 -10.26 7.43
N VAL A 40 -2.20 -9.23 7.88
CA VAL A 40 -3.15 -8.48 7.03
C VAL A 40 -2.59 -7.09 6.72
N GLY A 41 -2.09 -6.93 5.50
CA GLY A 41 -1.70 -5.63 4.94
C GLY A 41 -2.83 -4.99 4.14
N PHE A 42 -2.96 -3.68 4.25
CA PHE A 42 -3.87 -2.86 3.45
C PHE A 42 -3.10 -2.15 2.33
N ALA A 43 -3.79 -1.90 1.22
CA ALA A 43 -3.24 -1.20 0.08
C ALA A 43 -4.28 -0.34 -0.60
N ILE A 44 -3.83 0.79 -1.15
CA ILE A 44 -4.62 1.60 -2.07
C ILE A 44 -4.56 0.95 -3.46
N PRO A 45 -5.70 0.58 -4.07
CA PRO A 45 -5.73 0.06 -5.43
C PRO A 45 -5.14 1.05 -6.45
N ILE A 46 -4.42 0.56 -7.45
CA ILE A 46 -3.81 1.43 -8.46
C ILE A 46 -4.86 2.18 -9.31
N SER A 47 -6.11 1.72 -9.36
CA SER A 47 -7.23 2.43 -9.99
C SER A 47 -7.48 3.79 -9.35
N ASP A 48 -7.43 3.85 -8.02
CA ASP A 48 -7.80 5.03 -7.25
C ASP A 48 -6.71 6.09 -7.41
N VAL A 49 -5.44 5.66 -7.42
CA VAL A 49 -4.28 6.50 -7.73
C VAL A 49 -4.38 7.10 -9.13
N LYS A 50 -4.80 6.31 -10.13
CA LYS A 50 -4.97 6.81 -11.50
C LYS A 50 -6.06 7.87 -11.60
N ILE A 51 -7.14 7.75 -10.82
CA ILE A 51 -8.20 8.77 -10.78
C ILE A 51 -7.62 10.08 -10.23
N LEU A 52 -6.84 10.05 -9.14
CA LEU A 52 -6.21 11.25 -8.60
C LEU A 52 -5.29 11.94 -9.62
N GLN A 53 -4.50 11.16 -10.37
CA GLN A 53 -3.66 11.67 -11.45
C GLN A 53 -4.50 12.34 -12.55
N GLN A 54 -5.61 11.72 -12.97
CA GLN A 54 -6.50 12.27 -14.00
C GLN A 54 -7.17 13.57 -13.54
N LEU A 55 -7.48 13.68 -12.25
CA LEU A 55 -8.03 14.90 -11.64
C LEU A 55 -6.99 16.01 -11.45
N GLY A 56 -5.73 15.79 -11.85
CA GLY A 56 -4.65 16.76 -11.73
C GLY A 56 -4.16 16.96 -10.30
N VAL A 57 -4.53 16.06 -9.37
CA VAL A 57 -4.04 16.08 -7.99
C VAL A 57 -2.59 15.61 -8.01
N GLN A 58 -1.67 16.54 -7.77
CA GLN A 58 -0.25 16.27 -7.61
C GLN A 58 0.10 16.33 -6.13
N GLY A 59 0.61 15.23 -5.59
CA GLY A 59 0.99 15.13 -4.18
C GLY A 59 1.85 13.90 -3.94
N VAL A 60 2.66 13.94 -2.88
CA VAL A 60 3.36 12.78 -2.37
C VAL A 60 2.43 12.11 -1.37
N LEU A 61 2.14 10.83 -1.58
CA LEU A 61 1.43 10.03 -0.58
C LEU A 61 2.40 9.77 0.58
N ILE A 62 2.27 10.55 1.64
CA ILE A 62 2.99 10.34 2.90
C ILE A 62 2.06 9.52 3.80
N LEU A 63 2.54 8.36 4.21
CA LEU A 63 1.85 7.48 5.14
C LEU A 63 2.74 7.40 6.37
N ASP A 64 2.20 7.82 7.50
CA ASP A 64 2.83 7.86 8.82
C ASP A 64 2.81 6.50 9.54
#